data_AF-A0A3N5IXL1-F1
#
_entry.id   AF-A0A3N5IXL1-F1
#
_cell.length_a   1.000
_cell.length_b   1.000
_cell.length_c   1.000
_cell.angle_alpha   90.00
_cell.angle_beta   90.00
_cell.angle_gamma   90.00
#
_symmetry.space_group_name_H-M   'P 1'
#
loop_
_entity.id
_entity.type
_entity.pdbx_description
1 polymer ?
#
loop_
_entity_poly.entity_id
_entity_poly.type
_entity_poly.pdbx_seq_one_letter_code
_entity_poly.pdbx_strand_id
1 'polypeptide(L)'
;RSAGHAYRLTAQRLKDEFHANGNLQDLFLRYTQALITQTAQTAVCNRHHTVDQQLCRWLLLSLDRLHTKTLKMTQELIANMLGVRREGVTEAAGKLQKLGVIRYSRGRITVLDRPQLEQLCCECYSVVKREEDRLLHYVPPRHGRATP
;
A
#
# COMPACT_ATOMS: atom_id res chain seq x y z
N ARG A 1 15.83 -1.14 -6.58
CA ARG A 1 15.10 -0.51 -7.70
C ARG A 1 14.42 -1.62 -8.48
N SER A 2 13.10 -1.59 -8.62
CA SER A 2 12.37 -2.51 -9.51
C SER A 2 12.24 -1.85 -10.89
N ALA A 3 12.41 -2.62 -11.96
CA ALA A 3 12.13 -2.16 -13.32
C ALA A 3 10.61 -1.99 -13.51
N GLY A 4 10.20 -1.06 -14.38
CA GLY A 4 8.80 -0.81 -14.68
C GLY A 4 8.63 0.27 -15.75
N HIS A 5 7.38 0.49 -16.15
CA HIS A 5 6.98 1.56 -17.06
C HIS A 5 6.34 2.70 -16.28
N ALA A 6 6.46 3.92 -16.79
CA ALA A 6 5.79 5.09 -16.23
C ALA A 6 5.15 5.89 -17.36
N TYR A 7 3.99 6.48 -17.08
CA TYR A 7 3.34 7.45 -17.96
C TYR A 7 3.82 8.86 -17.61
N ARG A 8 3.98 9.70 -18.63
CA ARG A 8 4.33 11.11 -18.47
C ARG A 8 3.22 11.99 -19.04
N LEU A 9 2.80 12.97 -18.24
CA LEU A 9 1.81 13.98 -18.63
C LEU A 9 2.38 15.37 -18.35
N THR A 10 2.03 16.35 -19.18
CA THR A 10 2.38 17.75 -18.94
C THR A 10 1.64 18.27 -17.70
N ALA A 11 2.37 18.87 -16.75
CA ALA A 11 1.79 19.38 -15.51
C ALA A 11 0.64 20.37 -15.75
N GLN A 12 0.77 21.25 -16.76
CA GLN A 12 -0.28 22.21 -17.09
C GLN A 12 -1.58 21.51 -17.53
N ARG A 13 -1.50 20.52 -18.43
CA ARG A 13 -2.66 19.74 -18.87
C ARG A 13 -3.37 19.06 -17.70
N LEU A 14 -2.61 18.52 -16.74
CA LEU A 14 -3.19 17.90 -15.56
C LEU A 14 -3.96 18.91 -14.69
N LYS A 15 -3.40 20.11 -14.51
CA LYS A 15 -4.06 21.19 -13.76
C LYS A 15 -5.34 21.66 -14.45
N ASP A 16 -5.28 21.87 -15.76
CA ASP A 16 -6.43 22.33 -16.54
C ASP A 16 -7.60 21.34 -16.42
N GLU A 17 -7.34 20.04 -16.63
CA GLU A 17 -8.35 18.98 -16.47
C GLU A 17 -8.85 18.84 -15.02
N PHE A 18 -7.98 19.04 -14.02
CA PHE A 18 -8.39 19.04 -12.62
C PHE A 18 -9.34 20.22 -12.31
N HIS A 19 -9.09 21.39 -12.90
CA HIS A 19 -9.93 22.58 -12.72
C HIS A 19 -11.21 22.58 -13.54
N ALA A 20 -11.34 21.67 -14.51
CA ALA A 20 -12.58 21.45 -15.25
C ALA A 20 -13.70 20.81 -14.41
N ASN A 21 -13.42 20.43 -13.16
CA ASN A 21 -14.38 19.82 -12.21
C ASN A 21 -15.10 18.57 -12.75
N GLY A 22 -14.42 17.80 -13.62
CA GLY A 22 -14.94 16.54 -14.16
C GLY A 22 -14.47 15.31 -13.37
N ASN A 23 -14.69 14.13 -13.95
CA ASN A 23 -14.34 12.83 -13.36
C ASN A 23 -12.87 12.71 -12.89
N LEU A 24 -11.94 13.43 -13.52
CA LEU A 24 -10.54 13.45 -13.09
C LEU A 24 -10.38 14.10 -11.72
N GLN A 25 -11.07 15.21 -11.46
CA GLN A 25 -11.02 15.89 -10.16
C GLN A 25 -11.57 14.98 -9.06
N ASP A 26 -12.73 14.37 -9.28
CA ASP A 26 -13.32 13.39 -8.35
C ASP A 26 -12.36 12.26 -8.00
N LEU A 27 -11.72 11.68 -9.03
CA LEU A 27 -10.73 10.62 -8.84
C LEU A 27 -9.54 11.10 -8.00
N PHE A 28 -9.02 12.29 -8.29
CA PHE A 28 -7.90 12.88 -7.55
C PHE A 28 -8.25 13.19 -6.10
N LEU A 29 -9.44 13.72 -5.83
CA LEU A 29 -9.88 14.04 -4.48
C LEU A 29 -10.10 12.75 -3.66
N ARG A 30 -10.72 11.72 -4.25
CA ARG A 30 -10.87 10.40 -3.61
C ARG A 30 -9.53 9.73 -3.34
N TYR A 31 -8.60 9.79 -4.30
CA TYR A 31 -7.25 9.27 -4.11
C TYR A 31 -6.51 10.01 -3.00
N THR A 32 -6.59 11.35 -2.99
CA THR A 32 -6.02 12.20 -1.93
C THR A 32 -6.57 11.81 -0.56
N GLN A 33 -7.88 11.61 -0.45
CA GLN A 33 -8.52 11.17 0.79
C GLN A 33 -8.02 9.79 1.22
N ALA A 34 -7.95 8.82 0.31
CA ALA A 34 -7.44 7.48 0.60
C ALA A 34 -5.98 7.53 1.10
N LEU A 35 -5.15 8.36 0.48
CA LEU A 35 -3.76 8.56 0.85
C LEU A 35 -3.62 9.19 2.25
N ILE A 36 -4.43 10.21 2.57
CA ILE A 36 -4.45 10.83 3.90
C ILE A 36 -4.87 9.81 4.95
N THR A 37 -5.95 9.05 4.71
CA THR A 37 -6.42 8.00 5.61
C THR A 37 -5.34 6.94 5.85
N GLN A 38 -4.69 6.45 4.80
CA GLN A 38 -3.61 5.47 4.91
C GLN A 38 -2.42 6.04 5.69
N THR A 39 -2.06 7.31 5.47
CA THR A 39 -0.94 7.97 6.14
C THR A 39 -1.21 8.13 7.64
N ALA A 40 -2.39 8.66 7.99
CA ALA A 40 -2.81 8.83 9.38
C ALA A 40 -2.86 7.48 10.12
N GLN A 41 -3.47 6.46 9.51
CA GLN A 41 -3.55 5.13 10.12
C GLN A 41 -2.17 4.49 10.30
N THR A 42 -1.25 4.71 9.35
CA THR A 42 0.11 4.17 9.44
C THR A 42 0.90 4.84 10.57
N ALA A 43 0.75 6.15 10.77
CA ALA A 43 1.39 6.85 11.90
C ALA A 43 0.92 6.32 13.26
N VAL A 44 -0.39 6.12 13.44
CA VAL A 44 -0.96 5.53 14.67
C VAL A 44 -0.48 4.09 14.83
N CYS A 45 -0.55 3.30 13.74
CA CYS A 45 -0.15 1.90 13.75
C CYS A 45 1.29 1.71 14.20
N ASN A 46 2.21 2.54 13.70
CA ASN A 46 3.64 2.43 14.02
C ASN A 46 3.94 2.72 15.50
N ARG A 47 3.09 3.50 16.18
CA ARG A 47 3.25 3.82 17.60
C ARG A 47 2.66 2.76 18.53
N HIS A 48 1.58 2.08 18.11
CA HIS A 48 0.77 1.25 18.99
C HIS A 48 0.89 -0.26 18.76
N HIS A 49 1.43 -0.70 17.62
CA HIS A 49 1.57 -2.12 17.28
C HIS A 49 3.02 -2.57 17.24
N THR A 50 3.24 -3.88 17.34
CA THR A 50 4.58 -4.47 17.28
C THR A 50 5.16 -4.40 15.86
N VAL A 51 6.49 -4.48 15.74
CA VAL A 51 7.15 -4.54 14.42
C VAL A 51 6.68 -5.75 13.61
N ASP A 52 6.37 -6.87 14.28
CA ASP A 52 5.83 -8.08 13.67
C ASP A 52 4.50 -7.79 12.95
N GLN A 53 3.57 -7.11 13.64
CA GLN A 53 2.27 -6.69 13.08
C GLN A 53 2.43 -5.65 11.97
N GLN A 54 3.29 -4.65 12.17
CA GLN A 54 3.58 -3.60 11.19
C GLN A 54 4.15 -4.18 9.90
N LEU A 55 5.07 -5.16 10.01
CA LEU A 55 5.65 -5.85 8.86
C LEU A 55 4.58 -6.65 8.10
N CYS A 56 3.73 -7.40 8.80
CA CYS A 56 2.62 -8.13 8.17
C CYS A 56 1.71 -7.17 7.39
N ARG A 57 1.32 -6.06 8.02
CA ARG A 57 0.51 -5.00 7.41
C ARG A 57 1.16 -4.43 6.16
N TRP A 58 2.45 -4.09 6.23
CA TRP A 58 3.19 -3.53 5.11
C TRP A 58 3.31 -4.50 3.94
N LEU A 59 3.56 -5.78 4.22
CA LEU A 59 3.58 -6.83 3.21
C LEU A 59 2.23 -6.95 2.49
N LEU A 60 1.13 -7.01 3.25
CA LEU A 60 -0.22 -7.13 2.69
C LEU A 60 -0.57 -5.94 1.80
N LEU A 61 -0.42 -4.70 2.30
CA LEU A 61 -0.68 -3.50 1.50
C LEU A 61 0.20 -3.42 0.25
N SER A 62 1.47 -3.83 0.34
CA SER A 62 2.39 -3.81 -0.81
C SER A 62 1.96 -4.82 -1.87
N LEU A 63 1.51 -6.00 -1.45
CA LEU A 63 1.09 -7.07 -2.34
C LEU A 63 -0.30 -6.83 -2.94
N ASP A 64 -1.19 -6.11 -2.26
CA ASP A 64 -2.50 -5.75 -2.79
C ASP A 64 -2.43 -4.86 -4.04
N ARG A 65 -1.29 -4.19 -4.24
CA ARG A 65 -1.00 -3.34 -5.41
C ARG A 65 -0.23 -4.06 -6.51
N LEU A 66 0.06 -5.34 -6.33
CA LEU A 66 0.94 -6.11 -7.20
C LEU A 66 0.32 -7.44 -7.60
N HIS A 67 0.46 -7.82 -8.86
CA HIS A 67 0.07 -9.14 -9.35
C HIS A 67 1.12 -10.21 -9.02
N THR A 68 1.69 -10.20 -7.82
CA THR A 68 2.72 -11.14 -7.37
C THR A 68 2.64 -11.36 -5.87
N LYS A 69 3.18 -12.50 -5.41
CA LYS A 69 3.39 -12.83 -3.99
C LYS A 69 4.81 -12.51 -3.49
N THR A 70 5.63 -11.88 -4.33
CA THR A 70 7.06 -11.67 -4.06
C THR A 70 7.44 -10.19 -4.18
N LEU A 71 8.14 -9.69 -3.16
CA LEU A 71 8.72 -8.36 -3.11
C LEU A 71 10.25 -8.45 -3.19
N LYS A 72 10.86 -7.62 -4.03
CA LYS A 72 12.32 -7.40 -4.08
C LYS A 72 12.66 -6.19 -3.22
N MET A 73 12.83 -6.41 -1.93
CA MET A 73 13.08 -5.37 -0.94
C MET A 73 14.08 -5.86 0.12
N THR A 74 15.03 -5.01 0.50
CA THR A 74 15.94 -5.29 1.61
C THR A 74 15.27 -4.96 2.94
N GLN A 75 15.70 -5.61 4.03
CA GLN A 75 15.28 -5.25 5.38
C GLN A 75 15.51 -3.77 5.71
N GLU A 76 16.61 -3.20 5.22
CA GLU A 76 16.92 -1.77 5.41
C GLU A 76 15.87 -0.88 4.77
N LEU A 77 15.45 -1.18 3.53
CA LEU A 77 14.43 -0.39 2.87
C LEU A 77 13.07 -0.56 3.57
N ILE A 78 12.75 -1.76 4.04
CA ILE A 78 11.53 -1.99 4.84
C ILE A 78 11.58 -1.22 6.16
N ALA A 79 12.72 -1.21 6.84
CA ALA A 79 12.93 -0.48 8.09
C ALA A 79 12.69 1.02 7.90
N ASN A 80 13.22 1.59 6.81
CA ASN A 80 12.97 2.98 6.42
C ASN A 80 11.48 3.25 6.14
N MET A 81 10.78 2.33 5.45
CA MET A 81 9.34 2.48 5.18
C MET A 81 8.47 2.36 6.44
N LEU A 82 8.93 1.60 7.43
CA LEU A 82 8.23 1.41 8.71
C LEU A 82 8.65 2.42 9.78
N GLY A 83 9.74 3.18 9.57
CA GLY A 83 10.27 4.09 10.58
C GLY A 83 10.82 3.37 11.82
N VAL A 84 11.36 2.16 11.65
CA VAL A 84 11.89 1.32 12.74
C VAL A 84 13.35 0.96 12.49
N ARG A 85 14.01 0.37 13.49
CA ARG A 85 15.39 -0.13 13.33
C ARG A 85 15.42 -1.39 12.46
N ARG A 86 16.48 -1.55 11.66
CA ARG A 86 16.69 -2.72 10.77
C ARG A 86 16.67 -4.05 11.54
N GLU A 87 17.18 -4.07 12.76
CA GLU A 87 17.21 -5.26 13.63
C GLU A 87 15.79 -5.74 13.94
N GLY A 88 14.86 -4.82 14.20
CA GLY A 88 13.45 -5.14 14.44
C GLY A 88 12.80 -5.81 13.23
N VAL A 89 13.06 -5.31 12.01
CA VAL A 89 12.60 -5.96 10.78
C VAL A 89 13.25 -7.32 10.58
N THR A 90 14.52 -7.45 10.96
CA THR A 90 15.26 -8.71 10.86
C THR A 90 14.67 -9.79 11.76
N GLU A 91 14.37 -9.43 13.01
CA GLU A 91 13.73 -10.31 13.97
C GLU A 91 12.32 -10.69 13.52
N ALA A 92 11.50 -9.72 13.14
CA ALA A 92 10.13 -9.92 12.67
C ALA A 92 10.09 -10.85 11.44
N ALA A 93 10.91 -10.57 10.43
CA ALA A 93 11.01 -11.43 9.24
C ALA A 93 11.51 -12.84 9.60
N GLY A 94 12.43 -12.96 10.56
CA GLY A 94 12.91 -14.23 11.07
C GLY A 94 11.80 -15.06 11.74
N LYS A 95 10.96 -14.44 12.56
CA LYS A 95 9.79 -15.08 13.18
C LYS A 95 8.78 -15.55 12.14
N LEU A 96 8.39 -14.68 11.22
CA LEU A 96 7.46 -15.03 10.13
C LEU A 96 8.01 -16.16 9.24
N GLN A 97 9.33 -16.20 9.02
CA GLN A 97 9.95 -17.28 8.27
C GLN A 97 9.96 -18.61 9.03
N LYS A 98 10.22 -18.60 10.35
CA LYS A 98 10.13 -19.81 11.20
C LYS A 98 8.70 -20.36 11.26
N LEU A 99 7.69 -19.48 11.22
CA LEU A 99 6.29 -19.86 11.16
C LEU A 99 5.85 -20.39 9.79
N GLY A 100 6.72 -20.33 8.77
CA GLY A 100 6.37 -20.76 7.41
C GLY A 100 5.49 -19.76 6.63
N VAL A 101 5.21 -18.58 7.20
CA VAL A 101 4.35 -17.54 6.59
C VAL A 101 5.05 -16.88 5.40
N ILE A 102 6.36 -16.67 5.52
CA ILE A 102 7.18 -16.05 4.48
C ILE A 102 8.45 -16.85 4.20
N ARG A 103 9.04 -16.60 3.03
CA ARG A 103 10.42 -16.94 2.71
C ARG A 103 11.19 -15.67 2.42
N TYR A 104 12.33 -15.48 3.07
CA TYR A 104 13.20 -14.35 2.87
C TYR A 104 14.63 -14.79 2.55
N SER A 105 15.11 -14.40 1.36
CA SER A 105 16.46 -14.70 0.91
C SER A 105 16.98 -13.61 -0.02
N ARG A 106 18.22 -13.15 0.16
CA ARG A 106 18.91 -12.21 -0.76
C ARG A 106 18.05 -10.98 -1.14
N GLY A 107 17.42 -10.34 -0.16
CA GLY A 107 16.57 -9.15 -0.40
C GLY A 107 15.27 -9.44 -1.16
N ARG A 108 14.79 -10.69 -1.09
CA ARG A 108 13.54 -11.11 -1.71
C ARG A 108 12.64 -11.78 -0.68
N ILE A 109 11.48 -11.19 -0.41
CA ILE A 109 10.44 -11.75 0.46
C ILE A 109 9.37 -12.38 -0.43
N THR A 110 8.97 -13.61 -0.13
CA THR A 110 7.83 -14.27 -0.76
C THR A 110 6.85 -14.66 0.34
N VAL A 111 5.60 -14.22 0.24
CA VAL A 111 4.54 -14.68 1.13
C VAL A 111 4.11 -16.08 0.68
N LEU A 112 4.15 -17.02 1.62
CA LEU A 112 3.83 -18.44 1.42
C LEU A 112 2.40 -18.72 1.88
N ASP A 113 2.01 -18.14 3.01
CA ASP A 113 0.66 -18.26 3.57
C ASP A 113 0.10 -16.86 3.82
N ARG A 114 -0.73 -16.39 2.88
CA ARG A 114 -1.37 -15.08 2.97
C ARG A 114 -2.46 -15.05 4.06
N PRO A 115 -3.37 -16.03 4.18
CA PRO A 115 -4.33 -16.08 5.28
C PRO A 115 -3.68 -15.99 6.67
N GLN A 116 -2.59 -16.73 6.91
CA GLN A 116 -1.88 -16.66 8.19
C GLN A 116 -1.19 -15.30 8.38
N LEU A 117 -0.66 -14.69 7.32
CA LEU A 117 -0.12 -13.32 7.37
C LEU A 117 -1.21 -12.29 7.74
N GLU A 118 -2.44 -12.46 7.24
CA GLU A 118 -3.59 -11.62 7.60
C GLU A 118 -3.99 -11.80 9.07
N GLN A 119 -3.93 -13.03 9.60
CA GLN A 119 -4.20 -13.30 11.03
C GLN A 119 -3.14 -12.69 11.97
N LEU A 120 -1.88 -12.66 11.55
CA LEU A 120 -0.77 -12.07 12.32
C LEU A 120 -0.70 -10.54 12.20
N CYS A 121 -1.44 -9.97 11.25
CA CYS A 121 -1.51 -8.54 11.03
C CYS A 121 -2.40 -7.86 12.09
N CYS A 122 -2.12 -6.58 12.40
CA CYS A 122 -3.05 -5.77 13.17
C CYS A 122 -4.30 -5.41 12.36
N GLU A 123 -5.36 -5.05 13.09
CA GLU A 123 -6.66 -4.62 12.59
C GLU A 123 -6.58 -3.41 11.65
N CYS A 124 -5.53 -2.59 11.78
CA CYS A 124 -5.27 -1.44 10.92
C CYS A 124 -5.22 -1.80 9.42
N TYR A 125 -4.83 -3.04 9.05
CA TYR A 125 -4.89 -3.47 7.66
C TYR A 125 -6.32 -3.45 7.11
N SER A 126 -7.26 -4.05 7.84
CA SER A 126 -8.67 -4.10 7.43
C SER A 126 -9.29 -2.71 7.32
N VAL A 127 -8.93 -1.79 8.23
CA VAL A 127 -9.39 -0.40 8.22
C VAL A 127 -8.96 0.30 6.95
N VAL A 128 -7.66 0.27 6.63
CA VAL A 128 -7.13 0.92 5.42
C VAL A 128 -7.67 0.29 4.15
N LYS A 129 -7.73 -1.04 4.09
CA LYS A 129 -8.22 -1.75 2.90
C LYS A 129 -9.67 -1.40 2.58
N ARG A 130 -10.55 -1.38 3.59
CA ARG A 130 -11.96 -1.01 3.38
C ARG A 130 -12.12 0.42 2.86
N GLU A 131 -11.33 1.35 3.39
CA GLU A 131 -11.37 2.75 2.93
C GLU A 131 -10.80 2.90 1.52
N GLU A 132 -9.72 2.19 1.19
CA GLU A 132 -9.15 2.14 -0.15
C GLU A 132 -10.15 1.55 -1.16
N ASP A 133 -10.77 0.41 -0.84
CA ASP A 133 -11.79 -0.23 -1.69
C ASP A 133 -13.01 0.68 -1.92
N ARG A 134 -13.49 1.37 -0.86
CA ARG A 134 -14.63 2.29 -0.95
C ARG A 134 -14.32 3.51 -1.82
N LEU A 135 -13.10 4.04 -1.75
CA LEU A 135 -12.72 5.29 -2.41
C LEU A 135 -12.22 5.08 -3.84
N LEU A 136 -11.50 3.99 -4.12
CA LEU A 136 -10.80 3.76 -5.39
C LEU A 136 -11.56 2.87 -6.38
N HIS A 137 -12.49 2.02 -5.93
CA HIS A 137 -13.39 1.29 -6.84
C HIS A 137 -14.61 2.10 -7.28
N TYR A 138 -14.53 3.44 -7.17
CA TYR A 138 -15.56 4.35 -7.66
C TYR A 138 -15.61 4.35 -9.19
N VAL A 139 -16.76 3.98 -9.74
CA VAL A 139 -17.06 4.14 -11.16
C VAL A 139 -17.72 5.51 -11.33
N PRO A 140 -17.06 6.49 -11.98
CA PRO A 140 -17.67 7.79 -12.19
C PRO A 140 -18.93 7.66 -13.06
N PRO A 141 -20.00 8.39 -12.76
CA PRO A 141 -21.17 8.43 -13.62
C PRO A 141 -20.77 8.90 -15.01
N ARG A 142 -21.26 8.21 -16.05
CA ARG A 142 -21.10 8.67 -17.43
C ARG A 142 -21.77 10.03 -17.53
N HIS A 143 -20.96 11.09 -17.56
CA HIS A 143 -21.47 12.40 -17.96
C HIS A 143 -21.90 12.23 -19.42
N GLY A 144 -23.22 12.24 -19.64
CA GLY A 144 -23.76 12.33 -20.99
C GLY A 144 -23.07 13.52 -21.67
N ARG A 145 -22.57 13.32 -22.89
CA ARG A 145 -22.07 14.42 -23.70
C ARG A 145 -23.15 15.50 -23.67
N ALA A 146 -22.85 16.66 -23.09
CA ALA A 146 -23.52 17.88 -23.50
C ALA A 146 -23.16 18.05 -24.98
N THR A 147 -23.99 17.52 -25.86
CA THR A 147 -24.00 17.93 -27.26
C THR A 147 -24.41 19.41 -27.31
N PRO A 148 -23.80 20.20 -28.20
CA PRO A 148 -24.00 21.64 -28.29
C PRO A 148 -25.46 22.02 -28.57
#